data_AF-A0A7C3VSU7-F1
#
_entry.id   AF-A0A7C3VSU7-F1
#
_cell.length_a   1.000
_cell.length_b   1.000
_cell.length_c   1.000
_cell.angle_alpha   90.00
_cell.angle_beta   90.00
_cell.angle_gamma   90.00
#
_symmetry.space_group_name_H-M   'P 1'
#
loop_
_entity.id
_entity.type
_entity.pdbx_description
1 polymer ?
#
loop_
_entity_poly.entity_id
_entity_poly.type
_entity_poly.pdbx_seq_one_letter_code
_entity_poly.pdbx_strand_id
1 'polypeptide(L)' 'MLKTVEGIYRDGKVELLEKPGDVEEARVIVTFMPTTSGVVNLPSRGIDQEQAANLRDRLGRFAQDWERSDMAAYDDL' A
#
# COMPACT_ATOMS: atom_id res chain seq x y z
N MET A 1 23.38 -11.18 2.73
CA MET A 1 22.01 -11.23 2.14
C MET A 1 21.39 -9.87 2.33
N LEU A 2 20.63 -9.34 1.37
CA LEU A 2 19.90 -8.08 1.56
C LEU A 2 18.77 -8.31 2.57
N LYS A 3 18.54 -7.33 3.44
CA LYS A 3 17.40 -7.30 4.38
C LYS A 3 16.63 -6.01 4.17
N THR A 4 15.31 -6.12 4.17
CA THR A 4 14.40 -4.99 4.14
C THR A 4 13.81 -4.85 5.53
N VAL A 5 13.89 -3.65 6.09
CA VAL A 5 13.32 -3.31 7.38
C VAL A 5 12.52 -2.03 7.19
N GLU A 6 11.28 -2.02 7.65
CA GLU A 6 10.45 -0.82 7.63
C GLU A 6 10.82 0.14 8.76
N GLY A 7 10.57 1.42 8.53
CA GLY A 7 10.84 2.47 9.49
C GLY A 7 10.00 3.70 9.23
N ILE A 8 9.84 4.53 10.26
CA ILE A 8 9.16 5.81 10.16
C ILE A 8 10.24 6.88 9.94
N TYR A 9 10.12 7.64 8.86
CA TYR A 9 10.96 8.83 8.68
C TYR A 9 10.36 10.02 9.43
N ARG A 10 11.11 10.57 10.38
CA ARG A 10 10.72 11.72 11.20
C ARG A 10 11.94 12.57 11.49
N ASP A 11 11.82 13.88 11.28
CA ASP A 11 12.86 14.87 11.63
C ASP A 11 14.27 14.53 11.10
N GLY A 12 14.35 14.03 9.86
CA GLY A 12 15.63 13.68 9.23
C GLY A 12 16.19 12.32 9.64
N LYS A 13 15.45 11.53 10.43
CA LYS A 13 15.88 10.22 10.92
C LYS A 13 14.90 9.13 10.49
N VAL A 14 15.41 7.93 10.28
CA VAL A 14 14.60 6.72 10.09
C VAL A 14 14.57 5.96 11.42
N GLU A 15 13.41 5.88 12.03
CA GLU A 15 13.14 5.06 13.23
C GLU A 15 12.72 3.66 12.76
N LEU A 16 13.61 2.68 12.86
CA LEU A 16 13.32 1.30 12.44
C LEU A 16 12.21 0.70 13.31
N LEU A 17 11.22 0.05 12.68
CA LEU A 17 10.14 -0.64 13.38
C LEU A 17 10.61 -1.93 14.06
N GLU A 18 11.68 -2.54 13.53
CA GLU A 18 12.35 -3.69 14.14
C GLU A 18 13.88 -3.52 14.11
N LYS A 19 14.56 -4.08 15.11
CA LYS A 19 16.02 -4.13 15.15
C LYS A 19 16.51 -5.41 14.46
N PRO A 20 17.21 -5.34 13.32
CA PRO A 20 17.84 -6.52 12.74
C PRO A 20 18.92 -7.07 13.69
N GLY A 21 18.76 -8.32 14.13
CA GLY A 21 19.61 -8.91 15.18
C GLY A 21 21.04 -9.26 14.76
N ASP A 22 21.34 -9.26 13.47
CA ASP A 22 22.60 -9.68 12.86
C ASP A 22 23.28 -8.55 12.05
N VAL A 23 22.88 -7.30 12.26
CA VAL A 23 23.43 -6.13 11.58
C VAL A 23 23.93 -5.13 12.62
N GLU A 24 25.24 -4.97 12.71
CA GLU A 24 25.89 -3.97 13.58
C GLU A 24 26.12 -2.64 12.84
N GLU A 25 26.66 -2.69 11.62
CA GLU A 25 26.86 -1.54 10.74
C GLU A 25 26.63 -1.94 9.28
N ALA A 26 25.88 -1.13 8.51
CA ALA A 26 25.64 -1.37 7.09
C ALA A 26 25.28 -0.08 6.34
N ARG A 27 25.56 -0.06 5.02
CA ARG A 27 25.03 0.97 4.11
C ARG A 27 23.54 0.73 3.87
N VAL A 28 22.74 1.78 3.95
CA VAL A 28 21.29 1.73 3.74
C VAL A 28 20.86 2.50 2.50
N ILE A 29 19.73 2.08 1.92
CA ILE A 29 18.97 2.81 0.90
C ILE A 29 17.60 3.10 1.52
N VAL A 30 17.15 4.35 1.43
CA VAL A 30 15.84 4.77 1.95
C VAL A 30 14.91 5.04 0.77
N THR A 31 13.74 4.41 0.78
CA THR A 31 12.67 4.63 -0.19
C THR A 31 11.46 5.19 0.54
N PHE A 32 10.98 6.35 0.10
CA PHE A 32 9.81 7.00 0.70
C PHE A 32 8.54 6.46 0.03
N MET A 33 7.75 5.72 0.78
CA MET A 33 6.44 5.27 0.33
C MET A 33 5.41 6.39 0.45
N PRO A 34 4.50 6.55 -0.52
CA PRO A 34 3.41 7.51 -0.43
C PRO A 34 2.51 7.15 0.76
N THR A 35 2.09 8.16 1.53
CA THR A 35 1.20 8.01 2.70
C THR A 35 -0.22 7.56 2.35
N THR A 36 -0.57 7.49 1.07
CA THR A 36 -1.90 7.12 0.57
C THR A 36 -1.92 5.67 0.11
N SER A 37 -1.62 4.75 1.02
CA SER A 37 -1.98 3.35 0.85
C SER A 37 -3.48 3.21 1.09
N GLY A 38 -4.30 3.39 0.05
CA GLY A 38 -5.72 3.01 0.08
C GLY A 38 -6.73 4.01 -0.47
N VAL A 39 -6.39 5.30 -0.60
CA VAL A 39 -7.32 6.29 -1.18
C VAL A 39 -6.93 6.62 -2.61
N VAL A 40 -7.50 5.87 -3.55
CA VAL A 40 -7.39 6.19 -4.98
C VAL A 40 -8.23 7.44 -5.26
N ASN A 41 -7.56 8.56 -5.58
CA ASN A 41 -8.23 9.77 -6.05
C ASN A 41 -8.70 9.58 -7.50
N LEU A 42 -9.93 9.09 -7.68
CA LEU A 42 -10.55 8.87 -8.99
C LEU A 42 -10.63 10.15 -9.86
N PRO A 43 -11.03 11.32 -9.33
CA PRO A 43 -11.00 12.57 -10.10
C PRO A 43 -9.64 12.93 -10.68
N SER A 44 -8.55 12.75 -9.91
CA SER A 44 -7.19 13.01 -10.40
C SER A 44 -6.77 12.12 -11.57
N ARG A 45 -7.49 11.00 -11.77
CA ARG A 45 -7.29 10.04 -12.86
C ARG A 45 -8.30 10.23 -14.01
N GLY A 46 -9.05 11.34 -14.00
CA GLY A 46 -10.04 11.64 -15.04
C GLY A 46 -11.30 10.79 -14.96
N ILE A 47 -11.58 10.18 -13.80
CA ILE A 47 -12.79 9.40 -13.55
C ILE A 47 -13.75 10.27 -12.73
N ASP A 48 -14.82 10.73 -13.38
CA ASP A 48 -15.89 11.46 -12.73
C ASP A 48 -16.89 10.52 -12.02
N GLN A 49 -17.92 11.12 -11.41
CA GLN A 49 -18.91 10.37 -10.63
C GLN A 49 -19.76 9.43 -11.50
N GLU A 50 -20.09 9.83 -12.72
CA GLU A 50 -20.90 9.01 -13.64
C GLU A 50 -20.09 7.80 -14.10
N GLN A 51 -18.85 8.02 -14.48
CA GLN A 51 -17.91 6.95 -14.85
C GLN A 51 -17.64 6.02 -13.67
N ALA A 52 -17.48 6.55 -12.45
CA ALA A 52 -17.32 5.74 -11.25
C ALA A 52 -18.56 4.87 -10.96
N ALA A 53 -19.77 5.43 -11.14
CA ALA A 53 -21.01 4.68 -10.99
C ALA A 53 -21.13 3.56 -12.03
N ASN A 54 -20.81 3.87 -13.30
CA ASN A 54 -20.79 2.88 -14.38
C ASN A 54 -19.79 1.74 -14.12
N LEU A 55 -18.60 2.07 -13.62
CA LEU A 55 -17.59 1.07 -13.25
C LEU A 55 -18.09 0.17 -12.12
N ARG A 56 -18.70 0.74 -11.07
CA ARG A 56 -19.27 -0.05 -9.96
C ARG A 56 -20.37 -1.00 -10.45
N ASP A 57 -21.27 -0.54 -11.30
CA ASP A 57 -22.35 -1.38 -11.84
C ASP A 57 -21.80 -2.55 -12.66
N ARG A 58 -20.88 -2.27 -13.60
CA ARG A 58 -20.27 -3.28 -14.47
C ARG A 58 -19.45 -4.31 -13.71
N LEU A 59 -18.75 -3.89 -12.64
CA LEU A 59 -17.90 -4.76 -11.84
C LEU A 59 -18.64 -5.41 -10.67
N GLY A 60 -19.82 -4.92 -10.29
CA GLY A 60 -20.61 -5.44 -9.17
C GLY A 60 -20.96 -6.92 -9.30
N ARG A 61 -21.07 -7.45 -10.52
CA ARG A 61 -21.26 -8.89 -10.77
C ARG A 61 -20.13 -9.78 -10.24
N PHE A 62 -18.96 -9.23 -10.01
CA PHE A 62 -17.79 -9.92 -9.45
C PHE A 62 -17.61 -9.67 -7.95
N ALA A 63 -18.44 -8.82 -7.34
CA ALA A 63 -18.29 -8.44 -5.93
C ALA A 63 -18.36 -9.66 -5.02
N GLN A 64 -19.28 -10.59 -5.29
CA GLN A 64 -19.40 -11.82 -4.48
C GLN A 64 -18.11 -12.65 -4.48
N ASP A 65 -17.41 -12.75 -5.62
CA ASP A 65 -16.15 -13.50 -5.69
C ASP A 65 -15.01 -12.74 -4.99
N TRP A 66 -15.01 -11.41 -5.07
CA TRP A 66 -14.00 -10.54 -4.46
C TRP A 66 -14.18 -10.37 -2.95
N GLU A 67 -15.41 -10.44 -2.43
CA GLU A 67 -15.75 -10.31 -1.01
C GLU A 67 -15.56 -11.62 -0.22
N ARG A 68 -15.07 -12.68 -0.86
CA ARG A 68 -14.77 -13.93 -0.18
C ARG A 68 -13.58 -13.75 0.77
N SER A 69 -13.59 -14.48 1.89
CA SER A 69 -12.56 -14.37 2.93
C SER A 69 -11.14 -14.71 2.45
N ASP A 70 -11.00 -15.51 1.39
CA ASP A 70 -9.71 -15.83 0.77
C ASP A 70 -9.13 -14.66 -0.02
N MET A 71 -9.96 -13.76 -0.53
CA MET A 71 -9.52 -12.55 -1.24
C MET A 71 -9.00 -11.45 -0.31
N ALA A 72 -9.34 -11.49 0.98
CA ALA A 72 -8.81 -10.55 1.98
C ALA A 72 -7.28 -10.57 2.07
N ALA A 73 -6.62 -11.65 1.64
CA ALA A 73 -5.16 -11.72 1.55
C ALA A 73 -4.54 -10.68 0.60
N TYR A 74 -5.35 -10.09 -0.29
CA TYR A 74 -4.91 -9.06 -1.24
C TYR A 74 -5.14 -7.63 -0.75
N ASP A 75 -5.87 -7.42 0.35
CA ASP A 75 -6.15 -6.08 0.88
C ASP A 75 -4.92 -5.47 1.59
N ASP A 76 -4.00 -6.32 2.06
CA ASP A 76 -2.79 -5.95 2.80
C ASP A 76 -1.49 -5.96 1.94
N LEU A 77 -1.62 -6.15 0.61
CA LEU A 77 -0.50 -6.14 -0.36
C LEU A 77 -0.27 -4.76 -1.00
#